data_AF-A0A3N5P949-F1
#
_entry.id   AF-A0A3N5P949-F1
#
_cell.length_a   1.000
_cell.length_b   1.000
_cell.length_c   1.000
_cell.angle_alpha   90.00
_cell.angle_beta   90.00
_cell.angle_gamma   90.00
#
_symmetry.space_group_name_H-M   'P 1'
#
loop_
_entity.id
_entity.type
_entity.pdbx_description
1 polymer ?
#
loop_
_entity_poly.entity_id
_entity_poly.type
_entity_poly.pdbx_seq_one_letter_code
_entity_poly.pdbx_strand_id
1 'polypeptide(L)'
;MTTTRTAHWLALSLALGAATAGAQDAARAGANAVVPGELVVEPATLINLGFEWWIEGDDNRNASVAVSFRARGETEWRPALPLLRLHGERIYGESRIDVVAPNMFAGSILDLTPDTEYEARFVVSDPDGVRGEAERTATVRTRAEPVPYAGGREFHVYPHGFLGRKTEPAFEGLMCAYNHWCAGTDWATAGRPRVQPGDRIVVHAGVYQYNRHEYTNNATVNRTTPLDGTYYLTADGTAERPISIVAAGDGEVVFDGNGNYALFDVRAADYTYFEGITFRNSEVAILAGTQFIAGSKGLTVKRSTFERVGAGVFTNWSGSSGFYIADNEFIGRNDPNHLIGWAGDMWIKFRGVEGQIFPPVMSSYVAVKLYGPGHVVAHNYIADFHDGINVETYGNPDGSVASGPGI
;
A
#
# COMPACT_ATOMS: atom_id res chain seq x y z
N MET A 1 6.89 100.01 -15.46
CA MET A 1 5.48 99.86 -15.00
C MET A 1 4.91 98.62 -15.65
N THR A 2 4.04 97.90 -14.92
CA THR A 2 3.28 96.69 -15.31
C THR A 2 4.13 95.44 -15.60
N THR A 3 3.89 94.25 -15.07
CA THR A 3 2.81 93.66 -14.24
C THR A 3 3.34 92.29 -13.81
N THR A 4 3.24 91.92 -12.53
CA THR A 4 3.57 90.54 -12.11
C THR A 4 2.39 89.94 -11.36
N ARG A 5 1.90 88.83 -11.93
CA ARG A 5 0.75 88.04 -11.52
C ARG A 5 0.96 87.40 -10.15
N THR A 6 -0.04 87.48 -9.29
CA THR A 6 -0.24 86.63 -8.12
C THR A 6 -0.75 85.26 -8.55
N ALA A 7 -0.14 84.19 -8.04
CA ALA A 7 -0.64 82.82 -8.14
C ALA A 7 -0.80 82.24 -6.73
N HIS A 8 -2.05 81.98 -6.35
CA HIS A 8 -2.42 81.12 -5.23
C HIS A 8 -2.44 79.68 -5.72
N TRP A 9 -1.63 78.77 -5.16
CA TRP A 9 -1.94 77.34 -5.06
C TRP A 9 -0.91 76.69 -4.11
N LEU A 10 -1.32 76.27 -2.91
CA LEU A 10 -0.77 75.08 -2.24
C LEU A 10 -1.62 74.75 -1.01
N ALA A 11 -2.47 73.73 -1.14
CA ALA A 11 -2.89 72.87 -0.02
C ALA A 11 -3.82 71.77 -0.56
N LEU A 12 -3.26 70.66 -1.04
CA LEU A 12 -3.89 69.32 -0.89
C LEU A 12 -2.96 68.25 -1.46
N SER A 13 -2.20 67.54 -0.61
CA SER A 13 -1.72 66.16 -0.87
C SER A 13 -0.79 65.67 0.26
N LEU A 14 -1.37 65.30 1.41
CA LEU A 14 -0.67 64.56 2.46
C LEU A 14 -1.66 63.68 3.25
N ALA A 15 -2.42 62.85 2.53
CA ALA A 15 -3.34 61.88 3.14
C ALA A 15 -3.43 60.53 2.39
N LEU A 16 -2.65 60.29 1.32
CA LEU A 16 -2.73 59.04 0.54
C LEU A 16 -1.63 58.00 0.83
N GLY A 17 -0.60 58.33 1.62
CA GLY A 17 0.54 57.43 1.88
C GLY A 17 0.41 56.51 3.10
N ALA A 18 -0.42 56.86 4.08
CA ALA A 18 -0.57 56.06 5.32
C ALA A 18 -1.62 54.94 5.18
N ALA A 19 -2.61 55.11 4.30
CA ALA A 19 -3.67 54.12 4.07
C ALA A 19 -3.17 52.89 3.29
N THR A 20 -2.13 53.04 2.46
CA THR A 20 -1.56 51.93 1.66
C THR A 20 -0.63 51.02 2.46
N ALA A 21 0.12 51.57 3.43
CA ALA A 21 0.99 50.78 4.30
C ALA A 21 0.19 49.92 5.30
N GLY A 22 -0.83 50.49 5.95
CA GLY A 22 -1.70 49.74 6.86
C GLY A 22 -2.52 48.64 6.16
N ALA A 23 -2.91 48.86 4.91
CA ALA A 23 -3.59 47.84 4.10
C ALA A 23 -2.64 46.69 3.68
N GLN A 24 -1.36 47.00 3.41
CA GLN A 24 -0.34 45.98 3.10
C GLN A 24 0.05 45.16 4.32
N ASP A 25 0.21 45.78 5.49
CA ASP A 25 0.50 45.06 6.74
C ASP A 25 -0.70 44.21 7.19
N ALA A 26 -1.94 44.69 7.04
CA ALA A 26 -3.14 43.91 7.31
C ALA A 26 -3.32 42.74 6.33
N ALA A 27 -3.01 42.95 5.04
CA ALA A 27 -3.03 41.88 4.04
C ALA A 27 -1.95 40.82 4.31
N ARG A 28 -0.75 41.24 4.74
CA ARG A 28 0.35 40.34 5.08
C ARG A 28 0.10 39.59 6.38
N ALA A 29 -0.45 40.24 7.41
CA ALA A 29 -0.92 39.59 8.63
C ALA A 29 -2.06 38.58 8.34
N GLY A 30 -2.95 38.92 7.41
CA GLY A 30 -3.99 38.00 6.93
C GLY A 30 -3.48 36.83 6.09
N ALA A 31 -2.28 36.93 5.49
CA ALA A 31 -1.64 35.83 4.78
C ALA A 31 -0.83 34.92 5.73
N ASN A 32 -0.26 35.50 6.80
CA ASN A 32 0.45 34.74 7.82
C ASN A 32 -0.49 34.00 8.79
N ALA A 33 -1.66 34.56 9.12
CA ALA A 33 -2.59 33.89 10.03
C ALA A 33 -3.22 32.62 9.43
N VAL A 34 -3.05 31.49 10.11
CA VAL A 34 -3.60 30.19 9.73
C VAL A 34 -5.13 30.18 9.73
N VAL A 35 -5.70 29.55 8.70
CA VAL A 35 -7.12 29.23 8.59
C VAL A 35 -7.27 27.71 8.52
N PRO A 36 -7.69 27.04 9.60
CA PRO A 36 -7.91 25.60 9.59
C PRO A 36 -9.05 25.20 8.65
N GLY A 37 -8.79 24.20 7.80
CA GLY A 37 -9.72 23.65 6.83
C GLY A 37 -10.17 22.22 7.19
N GLU A 38 -10.28 21.38 6.17
CA GLU A 38 -10.71 19.99 6.30
C GLU A 38 -9.69 19.13 7.06
N LEU A 39 -10.18 18.33 8.01
CA LEU A 39 -9.42 17.29 8.68
C LEU A 39 -9.80 15.94 8.06
N VAL A 40 -8.85 15.30 7.38
CA VAL A 40 -8.96 13.98 6.76
C VAL A 40 -8.39 12.94 7.70
N VAL A 41 -9.10 11.82 7.81
CA VAL A 41 -8.64 10.63 8.55
C VAL A 41 -8.19 9.59 7.55
N GLU A 42 -6.92 9.19 7.61
CA GLU A 42 -6.35 8.18 6.74
C GLU A 42 -6.84 6.77 7.12
N PRO A 43 -6.87 5.81 6.16
CA PRO A 43 -7.21 4.43 6.45
C PRO A 43 -6.38 3.86 7.61
N ALA A 44 -7.08 3.39 8.65
CA ALA A 44 -6.46 2.89 9.87
C ALA A 44 -5.64 1.60 9.62
N THR A 45 -4.53 1.48 10.34
CA THR A 45 -3.76 0.23 10.42
C THR A 45 -4.09 -0.52 11.70
N LEU A 46 -3.37 -1.61 12.00
CA LEU A 46 -3.55 -2.34 13.26
C LEU A 46 -3.32 -1.46 14.50
N ILE A 47 -2.28 -0.62 14.48
CA ILE A 47 -1.80 0.07 15.68
C ILE A 47 -1.55 1.57 15.46
N ASN A 48 -1.82 2.09 14.27
CA ASN A 48 -1.59 3.49 13.93
C ASN A 48 -2.80 4.11 13.24
N LEU A 49 -3.02 5.39 13.52
CA LEU A 49 -4.05 6.24 12.94
C LEU A 49 -3.40 7.47 12.30
N GLY A 50 -3.67 7.70 11.01
CA GLY A 50 -3.10 8.81 10.25
C GLY A 50 -4.10 9.94 10.03
N PHE A 51 -3.60 11.17 9.91
CA PHE A 51 -4.41 12.36 9.76
C PHE A 51 -3.73 13.40 8.87
N GLU A 52 -4.54 14.11 8.09
CA GLU A 52 -4.15 15.30 7.34
C GLU A 52 -5.08 16.45 7.70
N TRP A 53 -4.54 17.64 7.98
CA TRP A 53 -5.32 18.83 8.28
C TRP A 53 -4.94 19.95 7.32
N TRP A 54 -5.81 20.18 6.35
CA TRP A 54 -5.67 21.22 5.34
C TRP A 54 -5.78 22.61 5.95
N ILE A 55 -5.00 23.56 5.43
CA ILE A 55 -5.01 24.94 5.89
C ILE A 55 -4.88 25.95 4.75
N GLU A 56 -5.37 27.17 4.97
CA GLU A 56 -4.99 28.35 4.20
C GLU A 56 -4.14 29.29 5.06
N GLY A 57 -3.35 30.17 4.41
CA GLY A 57 -2.41 31.06 5.09
C GLY A 57 -1.21 30.33 5.67
N ASP A 58 -0.65 30.88 6.76
CA ASP A 58 0.62 30.45 7.36
C ASP A 58 1.78 30.44 6.36
N ASP A 59 1.87 31.54 5.59
CA ASP A 59 2.89 31.75 4.56
C ASP A 59 4.32 31.72 5.16
N ASN A 60 4.46 32.14 6.42
CA ASN A 60 5.70 32.15 7.19
C ASN A 60 6.00 30.83 7.93
N ARG A 61 5.12 29.82 7.86
CA ARG A 61 5.32 28.44 8.35
C ARG A 61 5.64 28.35 9.84
N ASN A 62 5.00 29.18 10.66
CA ASN A 62 5.20 29.19 12.11
C ASN A 62 3.99 28.67 12.89
N ALA A 63 2.90 28.28 12.22
CA ALA A 63 1.81 27.55 12.86
C ALA A 63 2.23 26.11 13.23
N SER A 64 1.55 25.53 14.22
CA SER A 64 1.77 24.15 14.68
C SER A 64 0.48 23.48 15.12
N VAL A 65 0.42 22.15 15.04
CA VAL A 65 -0.72 21.35 15.52
C VAL A 65 -0.26 20.38 16.61
N ALA A 66 -0.80 20.56 17.82
CA ALA A 66 -0.64 19.61 18.91
C ALA A 66 -1.70 18.50 18.81
N VAL A 67 -1.28 17.26 19.08
CA VAL A 67 -2.16 16.08 19.01
C VAL A 67 -2.24 15.43 20.39
N SER A 68 -3.45 15.05 20.79
CA SER A 68 -3.69 14.23 21.97
C SER A 68 -4.77 13.21 21.68
N PHE A 69 -4.77 12.09 22.38
CA PHE A 69 -5.72 11.00 22.14
C PHE A 69 -6.10 10.28 23.42
N ARG A 70 -7.20 9.53 23.37
CA ARG A 70 -7.63 8.63 24.43
C ARG A 70 -8.48 7.51 23.86
N ALA A 71 -8.48 6.35 24.51
CA ALA A 71 -9.44 5.32 24.12
C ALA A 71 -10.84 5.80 24.48
N ARG A 72 -11.85 5.46 23.68
CA ARG A 72 -13.20 5.96 23.92
C ARG A 72 -13.74 5.44 25.24
N GLY A 73 -14.25 6.35 26.06
CA GLY A 73 -14.71 6.07 27.43
C GLY A 73 -13.66 6.37 28.50
N GLU A 74 -12.39 6.55 28.13
CA GLU A 74 -11.39 7.13 29.01
C GLU A 74 -11.59 8.65 29.15
N THR A 75 -11.18 9.21 30.29
CA THR A 75 -11.26 10.66 30.52
C THR A 75 -9.94 11.38 30.25
N GLU A 76 -8.82 10.70 30.49
CA GLU A 76 -7.47 11.27 30.40
C GLU A 76 -6.98 11.32 28.95
N TRP A 77 -6.48 12.49 28.53
CA TRP A 77 -5.87 12.69 27.22
C TRP A 77 -4.37 12.43 27.30
N ARG A 78 -3.86 11.56 26.43
CA ARG A 78 -2.43 11.27 26.25
C ARG A 78 -1.87 12.10 25.09
N PRO A 79 -0.68 12.68 25.20
CA PRO A 79 -0.05 13.39 24.09
C PRO A 79 0.39 12.41 22.98
N ALA A 80 0.32 12.86 21.73
CA ALA A 80 0.97 12.22 20.58
C ALA A 80 1.96 13.20 19.92
N LEU A 81 2.69 12.73 18.91
CA LEU A 81 3.57 13.60 18.13
C LEU A 81 2.74 14.70 17.43
N PRO A 82 3.26 15.95 17.37
CA PRO A 82 2.61 17.01 16.61
C PRO A 82 2.60 16.66 15.12
N LEU A 83 1.64 17.21 14.38
CA LEU A 83 1.60 17.02 12.93
C LEU A 83 2.74 17.81 12.25
N LEU A 84 3.29 17.25 11.18
CA LEU A 84 4.32 17.86 10.35
C LEU A 84 3.71 18.89 9.40
N ARG A 85 4.34 20.05 9.26
CA ARG A 85 3.94 21.12 8.34
C ARG A 85 4.39 20.83 6.90
N LEU A 86 3.48 20.91 5.92
CA LEU A 86 3.75 20.81 4.47
C LEU A 86 3.27 22.07 3.76
N HIS A 87 4.09 22.72 2.94
CA HIS A 87 3.77 23.99 2.31
C HIS A 87 4.38 24.08 0.90
N GLY A 88 3.68 23.54 -0.10
CA GLY A 88 3.96 23.87 -1.50
C GLY A 88 5.32 23.39 -2.03
N GLU A 89 6.00 22.47 -1.34
CA GLU A 89 7.24 21.89 -1.82
C GLU A 89 7.00 21.19 -3.16
N ARG A 90 7.72 21.61 -4.20
CA ARG A 90 7.64 20.97 -5.51
C ARG A 90 8.62 19.80 -5.60
N ILE A 91 8.08 18.61 -5.84
CA ILE A 91 8.82 17.38 -6.12
C ILE A 91 8.79 17.19 -7.63
N TYR A 92 9.95 17.31 -8.27
CA TYR A 92 10.07 17.27 -9.73
C TYR A 92 11.12 16.26 -10.19
N GLY A 93 10.75 15.44 -11.18
CA GLY A 93 11.52 14.34 -11.74
C GLY A 93 11.25 14.15 -13.22
N GLU A 94 11.39 15.22 -14.02
CA GLU A 94 11.10 15.23 -15.46
C GLU A 94 9.66 14.77 -15.75
N SER A 95 9.44 13.98 -16.81
CA SER A 95 8.12 13.46 -17.18
C SER A 95 7.54 12.41 -16.23
N ARG A 96 8.28 12.05 -15.17
CA ARG A 96 7.89 10.97 -14.24
C ARG A 96 7.11 11.51 -13.06
N ILE A 97 7.61 12.57 -12.42
CA ILE A 97 7.02 13.15 -11.21
C ILE A 97 7.01 14.66 -11.30
N ASP A 98 5.86 15.27 -11.02
CA ASP A 98 5.74 16.73 -10.88
C ASP A 98 4.54 17.03 -9.97
N VAL A 99 4.81 17.05 -8.67
CA VAL A 99 3.79 17.22 -7.63
C VAL A 99 4.18 18.40 -6.76
N VAL A 100 3.19 19.23 -6.43
CA VAL A 100 3.33 20.28 -5.42
C VAL A 100 2.64 19.78 -4.15
N ALA A 101 3.40 19.65 -3.07
CA ALA A 101 2.85 19.27 -1.78
C ALA A 101 1.76 20.28 -1.37
N PRO A 102 0.64 19.81 -0.80
CA PRO A 102 -0.44 20.69 -0.37
C PRO A 102 -0.03 21.61 0.79
N ASN A 103 -0.85 22.63 1.05
CA ASN A 103 -0.72 23.46 2.25
C ASN A 103 -1.50 22.81 3.41
N MET A 104 -0.81 22.02 4.24
CA MET A 104 -1.45 21.24 5.29
C MET A 104 -0.51 20.88 6.44
N PHE A 105 -1.06 20.20 7.43
CA PHE A 105 -0.34 19.41 8.41
C PHE A 105 -0.64 17.93 8.25
N ALA A 106 0.33 17.03 8.44
CA ALA A 106 0.08 15.58 8.37
C ALA A 106 0.88 14.81 9.43
N GLY A 107 0.35 13.70 9.90
CA GLY A 107 1.00 12.91 10.95
C GLY A 107 0.18 11.70 11.39
N SER A 108 0.66 11.02 12.44
CA SER A 108 0.01 9.81 12.94
C SER A 108 0.12 9.67 14.45
N ILE A 109 -0.88 9.00 15.04
CA ILE A 109 -0.81 8.45 16.39
C ILE A 109 -0.35 7.01 16.26
N LEU A 110 0.69 6.63 17.00
CA LEU A 110 1.37 5.34 16.89
C LEU A 110 1.13 4.46 18.12
N ASP A 111 1.45 3.16 17.98
CA ASP A 111 1.52 2.18 19.08
C ASP A 111 0.22 2.01 19.88
N LEU A 112 -0.92 2.07 19.18
CA LEU A 112 -2.25 1.89 19.73
C LEU A 112 -2.65 0.41 19.82
N THR A 113 -3.64 0.11 20.65
CA THR A 113 -4.26 -1.22 20.70
C THR A 113 -5.08 -1.48 19.42
N PRO A 114 -4.94 -2.65 18.78
CA PRO A 114 -5.82 -3.08 17.68
C PRO A 114 -7.30 -3.13 18.05
N ASP A 115 -8.18 -3.03 17.04
CA ASP A 115 -9.64 -3.04 17.18
C ASP A 115 -10.18 -2.17 18.33
N THR A 116 -9.61 -0.97 18.48
CA THR A 116 -9.93 -0.07 19.59
C THR A 116 -10.34 1.28 19.04
N GLU A 117 -11.45 1.81 19.55
CA GLU A 117 -11.96 3.12 19.20
C GLU A 117 -11.28 4.19 20.05
N TYR A 118 -10.77 5.23 19.39
CA TYR A 118 -10.08 6.36 19.98
C TYR A 118 -10.78 7.66 19.63
N GLU A 119 -10.69 8.61 20.55
CA GLU A 119 -10.90 10.03 20.26
C GLU A 119 -9.52 10.68 20.11
N ALA A 120 -9.29 11.33 18.96
CA ALA A 120 -8.08 12.07 18.66
C ALA A 120 -8.42 13.56 18.56
N ARG A 121 -7.71 14.39 19.32
CA ARG A 121 -7.90 15.83 19.41
C ARG A 121 -6.68 16.56 18.86
N PHE A 122 -6.96 17.54 18.02
CA PHE A 122 -6.00 18.37 17.30
C PHE A 122 -6.22 19.83 17.68
N VAL A 123 -5.16 20.52 18.08
CA VAL A 123 -5.19 21.94 18.45
C VAL A 123 -4.15 22.69 17.63
N VAL A 124 -4.61 23.55 16.73
CA VAL A 124 -3.74 24.43 15.94
C VAL A 124 -3.42 25.70 16.72
N SER A 125 -2.18 26.17 16.59
CA SER A 125 -1.71 27.43 17.17
C SER A 125 -0.82 28.14 16.17
N ASP A 126 -0.91 29.47 16.16
CA ASP A 126 -0.17 30.33 15.24
C ASP A 126 0.11 31.66 15.95
N PRO A 127 1.39 32.12 16.03
CA PRO A 127 1.75 33.43 16.55
C PRO A 127 1.06 34.61 15.85
N ASP A 128 0.73 34.48 14.56
CA ASP A 128 0.03 35.47 13.74
C ASP A 128 -1.51 35.39 13.90
N GLY A 129 -2.00 34.37 14.61
CA GLY A 129 -3.39 34.16 15.00
C GLY A 129 -4.09 33.06 14.21
N VAL A 130 -5.11 32.45 14.82
CA VAL A 130 -5.94 31.40 14.19
C VAL A 130 -7.29 32.00 13.81
N ARG A 131 -7.70 31.85 12.55
CA ARG A 131 -9.02 32.27 12.07
C ARG A 131 -9.89 31.04 11.79
N GLY A 132 -10.90 30.84 12.62
CA GLY A 132 -11.80 29.68 12.53
C GLY A 132 -11.70 28.81 13.79
N GLU A 133 -12.06 27.55 13.65
CA GLU A 133 -12.06 26.62 14.79
C GLU A 133 -10.64 26.06 15.01
N ALA A 134 -10.01 26.49 16.09
CA ALA A 134 -8.64 26.08 16.44
C ALA A 134 -8.53 24.63 16.94
N GLU A 135 -9.66 23.99 17.24
CA GLU A 135 -9.71 22.62 17.77
C GLU A 135 -10.62 21.74 16.91
N ARG A 136 -10.16 20.50 16.67
CA ARG A 136 -10.92 19.43 16.02
C ARG A 136 -10.77 18.16 16.83
N THR A 137 -11.83 17.34 16.85
CA THR A 137 -11.77 15.98 17.39
C THR A 137 -12.30 15.00 16.35
N ALA A 138 -11.61 13.88 16.17
CA ALA A 138 -12.03 12.76 15.34
C ALA A 138 -12.25 11.50 16.21
N THR A 139 -13.31 10.76 15.93
CA THR A 139 -13.49 9.40 16.48
C THR A 139 -13.11 8.39 15.41
N VAL A 140 -12.16 7.52 15.71
CA VAL A 140 -11.58 6.61 14.73
C VAL A 140 -11.17 5.31 15.43
N ARG A 141 -11.27 4.19 14.72
CA ARG A 141 -10.97 2.85 15.23
C ARG A 141 -9.74 2.28 14.54
N THR A 142 -8.80 1.74 15.31
CA THR A 142 -7.71 0.92 14.78
C THR A 142 -8.28 -0.36 14.20
N ARG A 143 -7.64 -0.91 13.17
CA ARG A 143 -8.15 -2.08 12.48
C ARG A 143 -7.99 -3.35 13.33
N ALA A 144 -8.96 -4.25 13.25
CA ALA A 144 -8.80 -5.60 13.75
C ALA A 144 -7.83 -6.40 12.87
N GLU A 145 -7.21 -7.43 13.44
CA GLU A 145 -6.47 -8.40 12.65
C GLU A 145 -7.43 -9.16 11.72
N PRO A 146 -7.18 -9.24 10.40
CA PRO A 146 -8.01 -10.03 9.51
C PRO A 146 -7.97 -11.52 9.87
N VAL A 147 -9.14 -12.15 9.86
CA VAL A 147 -9.33 -13.58 10.11
C VAL A 147 -10.31 -14.17 9.10
N PRO A 148 -10.21 -15.48 8.76
CA PRO A 148 -11.21 -16.14 7.95
C PRO A 148 -12.60 -16.09 8.60
N TYR A 149 -13.63 -15.96 7.78
CA TYR A 149 -15.00 -15.99 8.27
C TYR A 149 -15.41 -17.42 8.67
N ALA A 150 -15.77 -17.62 9.93
CA ALA A 150 -16.09 -18.95 10.46
C ALA A 150 -17.38 -19.58 9.91
N GLY A 151 -18.29 -18.78 9.35
CA GLY A 151 -19.61 -19.24 8.88
C GLY A 151 -19.70 -19.52 7.37
N GLY A 152 -18.57 -19.55 6.66
CA GLY A 152 -18.51 -19.77 5.22
C GLY A 152 -18.70 -21.21 4.79
N ARG A 153 -18.87 -21.44 3.48
CA ARG A 153 -18.80 -22.80 2.93
C ARG A 153 -17.33 -23.23 2.89
N GLU A 154 -17.08 -24.50 3.13
CA GLU A 154 -15.74 -25.08 3.08
C GLU A 154 -15.58 -25.93 1.81
N PHE A 155 -14.48 -25.74 1.08
CA PHE A 155 -14.09 -26.54 -0.08
C PHE A 155 -12.71 -27.13 0.17
N HIS A 156 -12.56 -28.45 0.05
CA HIS A 156 -11.28 -29.12 0.28
C HIS A 156 -10.54 -29.31 -1.03
N VAL A 157 -9.28 -28.88 -1.08
CA VAL A 157 -8.39 -29.03 -2.24
C VAL A 157 -7.31 -30.04 -1.89
N TYR A 158 -7.14 -31.03 -2.76
CA TYR A 158 -6.11 -32.07 -2.65
C TYR A 158 -5.17 -32.02 -3.84
N PRO A 159 -3.89 -32.42 -3.68
CA PRO A 159 -3.00 -32.61 -4.82
C PRO A 159 -3.53 -33.75 -5.69
N HIS A 160 -3.15 -33.74 -6.97
CA HIS A 160 -3.50 -34.84 -7.86
C HIS A 160 -2.89 -36.16 -7.39
N GLY A 161 -3.65 -37.25 -7.55
CA GLY A 161 -3.22 -38.57 -7.12
C GLY A 161 -3.25 -38.79 -5.60
N PHE A 162 -3.88 -37.90 -4.81
CA PHE A 162 -4.11 -38.14 -3.39
C PHE A 162 -4.87 -39.45 -3.16
N LEU A 163 -4.26 -40.39 -2.43
CA LEU A 163 -4.77 -41.74 -2.19
C LEU A 163 -5.60 -41.87 -0.91
N GLY A 164 -5.59 -40.84 -0.06
CA GLY A 164 -6.31 -40.83 1.21
C GLY A 164 -7.81 -40.61 1.05
N ARG A 165 -8.54 -40.71 2.17
CA ARG A 165 -9.96 -40.33 2.22
C ARG A 165 -10.07 -38.80 2.13
N LYS A 166 -10.83 -38.33 1.15
CA LYS A 166 -11.14 -36.90 0.98
C LYS A 166 -12.34 -36.48 1.82
N THR A 167 -12.31 -35.25 2.31
CA THR A 167 -13.46 -34.58 2.92
C THR A 167 -14.22 -33.83 1.84
N GLU A 168 -15.53 -34.07 1.74
CA GLU A 168 -16.38 -33.43 0.74
C GLU A 168 -16.92 -32.07 1.23
N PRO A 169 -17.09 -31.07 0.35
CA PRO A 169 -16.85 -31.11 -1.10
C PRO A 169 -15.34 -31.02 -1.45
N ALA A 170 -14.86 -32.03 -2.18
CA ALA A 170 -13.45 -32.20 -2.52
C ALA A 170 -13.15 -31.86 -3.99
N PHE A 171 -11.99 -31.25 -4.21
CA PHE A 171 -11.50 -30.87 -5.53
C PHE A 171 -10.03 -31.27 -5.67
N GLU A 172 -9.63 -31.62 -6.88
CA GLU A 172 -8.21 -31.76 -7.21
C GLU A 172 -7.75 -30.51 -7.97
N GLY A 173 -6.97 -29.68 -7.28
CA GLY A 173 -6.50 -28.39 -7.80
C GLY A 173 -7.34 -27.19 -7.36
N LEU A 174 -6.67 -26.08 -7.06
CA LEU A 174 -7.25 -24.88 -6.49
C LEU A 174 -8.33 -24.26 -7.40
N MET A 175 -8.04 -24.09 -8.69
CA MET A 175 -8.98 -23.44 -9.62
C MET A 175 -10.28 -24.24 -9.78
N CYS A 176 -10.26 -25.55 -9.52
CA CYS A 176 -11.45 -26.38 -9.57
C CYS A 176 -12.36 -26.17 -8.36
N ALA A 177 -11.82 -25.84 -7.19
CA ALA A 177 -12.58 -25.41 -6.02
C ALA A 177 -13.04 -23.95 -6.15
N TYR A 178 -12.16 -23.09 -6.66
CA TYR A 178 -12.42 -21.65 -6.80
C TYR A 178 -13.51 -21.35 -7.81
N ASN A 179 -13.46 -21.99 -8.99
CA ASN A 179 -14.40 -21.75 -10.10
C ASN A 179 -15.40 -22.90 -10.27
N HIS A 180 -16.55 -22.58 -10.87
CA HIS A 180 -17.52 -23.57 -11.35
C HIS A 180 -16.93 -24.52 -12.40
N TRP A 181 -15.88 -24.07 -13.12
CA TRP A 181 -15.16 -24.84 -14.11
C TRP A 181 -13.67 -24.51 -14.06
N CYS A 182 -12.82 -25.52 -14.26
CA CYS A 182 -11.37 -25.41 -14.37
C CYS A 182 -10.89 -26.21 -15.58
N ALA A 183 -9.83 -25.75 -16.23
CA ALA A 183 -9.23 -26.39 -17.40
C ALA A 183 -7.73 -26.07 -17.46
N GLY A 184 -6.98 -26.88 -18.21
CA GLY A 184 -5.60 -26.58 -18.62
C GLY A 184 -5.53 -26.29 -20.13
N THR A 185 -6.60 -25.73 -20.68
CA THR A 185 -6.75 -25.30 -22.09
C THR A 185 -7.23 -23.84 -22.14
N ASP A 186 -7.53 -23.31 -23.32
CA ASP A 186 -8.17 -21.99 -23.51
C ASP A 186 -9.39 -21.74 -22.59
N TRP A 187 -10.17 -22.78 -22.29
CA TRP A 187 -11.29 -22.75 -21.35
C TRP A 187 -10.90 -22.42 -19.90
N ALA A 188 -9.61 -22.39 -19.54
CA ALA A 188 -9.14 -21.98 -18.21
C ALA A 188 -9.59 -20.56 -17.86
N THR A 189 -9.66 -19.68 -18.87
CA THR A 189 -10.10 -18.28 -18.74
C THR A 189 -11.62 -18.11 -18.69
N ALA A 190 -12.39 -19.15 -19.02
CA ALA A 190 -13.84 -19.12 -19.03
C ALA A 190 -14.46 -19.47 -17.67
N GLY A 191 -13.67 -20.03 -16.73
CA GLY A 191 -14.11 -20.38 -15.40
C GLY A 191 -14.72 -19.18 -14.66
N ARG A 192 -15.95 -19.32 -14.19
CA ARG A 192 -16.60 -18.32 -13.34
C ARG A 192 -16.41 -18.68 -11.86
N PRO A 193 -16.11 -17.73 -10.96
CA PRO A 193 -15.96 -18.03 -9.55
C PRO A 193 -17.21 -18.69 -8.96
N ARG A 194 -17.00 -19.80 -8.25
CA ARG A 194 -17.99 -20.46 -7.38
C ARG A 194 -17.98 -19.86 -5.98
N VAL A 195 -16.79 -19.49 -5.53
CA VAL A 195 -16.56 -18.87 -4.24
C VAL A 195 -17.36 -17.57 -4.11
N GLN A 196 -17.76 -17.29 -2.89
CA GLN A 196 -18.50 -16.11 -2.47
C GLN A 196 -17.82 -15.52 -1.22
N PRO A 197 -18.07 -14.24 -0.88
CA PRO A 197 -17.55 -13.64 0.33
C PRO A 197 -17.75 -14.53 1.57
N GLY A 198 -16.64 -14.84 2.24
CA GLY A 198 -16.61 -15.64 3.46
C GLY A 198 -16.34 -17.13 3.24
N ASP A 199 -16.36 -17.63 2.01
CA ASP A 199 -16.00 -19.02 1.74
C ASP A 199 -14.54 -19.31 2.07
N ARG A 200 -14.30 -20.57 2.45
CA ARG A 200 -13.00 -21.10 2.81
C ARG A 200 -12.60 -22.25 1.90
N ILE A 201 -11.45 -22.14 1.27
CA ILE A 201 -10.77 -23.22 0.57
C ILE A 201 -9.68 -23.77 1.51
N VAL A 202 -9.86 -25.01 1.95
CA VAL A 202 -8.92 -25.73 2.80
C VAL A 202 -8.02 -26.59 1.91
N VAL A 203 -6.74 -26.23 1.84
CA VAL A 203 -5.76 -26.87 0.97
C VAL A 203 -4.98 -27.90 1.77
N HIS A 204 -5.05 -29.16 1.35
CA HIS A 204 -4.36 -30.26 1.99
C HIS A 204 -2.91 -30.37 1.52
N ALA A 205 -2.07 -30.95 2.38
CA ALA A 205 -0.65 -31.10 2.16
C ALA A 205 -0.30 -31.72 0.79
N GLY A 206 0.72 -31.16 0.14
CA GLY A 206 1.20 -31.61 -1.16
C GLY A 206 1.79 -30.48 -2.00
N VAL A 207 2.38 -30.89 -3.13
CA VAL A 207 2.93 -29.97 -4.13
C VAL A 207 1.94 -29.83 -5.28
N TYR A 208 1.49 -28.59 -5.51
CA TYR A 208 0.60 -28.18 -6.58
C TYR A 208 1.44 -27.52 -7.68
N GLN A 209 2.04 -28.36 -8.53
CA GLN A 209 2.86 -27.97 -9.67
C GLN A 209 2.25 -28.49 -10.97
N TYR A 210 2.18 -27.63 -11.99
CA TYR A 210 1.60 -27.97 -13.29
C TYR A 210 2.59 -27.76 -14.43
N ASN A 211 2.47 -28.58 -15.48
CA ASN A 211 3.15 -28.36 -16.76
C ASN A 211 2.36 -27.33 -17.58
N ARG A 212 2.62 -26.04 -17.33
CA ARG A 212 1.94 -24.94 -18.03
C ARG A 212 2.13 -24.95 -19.55
N HIS A 213 3.14 -25.64 -20.06
CA HIS A 213 3.42 -25.73 -21.49
C HIS A 213 2.62 -26.82 -22.20
N GLU A 214 1.89 -27.66 -21.48
CA GLU A 214 1.03 -28.68 -22.06
C GLU A 214 -0.44 -28.23 -22.03
N TYR A 215 -1.01 -28.14 -23.22
CA TYR A 215 -2.41 -27.77 -23.44
C TYR A 215 -3.30 -29.00 -23.28
N THR A 216 -3.90 -29.17 -22.12
CA THR A 216 -4.64 -30.40 -21.79
C THR A 216 -5.63 -30.20 -20.65
N ASN A 217 -6.69 -31.01 -20.63
CA ASN A 217 -7.59 -31.13 -19.48
C ASN A 217 -7.24 -32.30 -18.57
N ASN A 218 -6.12 -32.99 -18.83
CA ASN A 218 -5.60 -33.97 -17.89
C ASN A 218 -5.20 -33.26 -16.60
N ALA A 219 -5.93 -33.57 -15.52
CA ALA A 219 -5.77 -32.90 -14.24
C ALA A 219 -4.38 -33.12 -13.65
N THR A 220 -3.74 -34.27 -13.90
CA THR A 220 -2.39 -34.55 -13.40
C THR A 220 -1.30 -33.74 -14.10
N VAL A 221 -1.63 -33.04 -15.17
CA VAL A 221 -0.66 -32.30 -16.00
C VAL A 221 -0.87 -30.81 -15.87
N ASN A 222 -2.09 -30.32 -16.05
CA ASN A 222 -2.35 -28.88 -16.05
C ASN A 222 -3.77 -28.53 -15.58
N ARG A 223 -3.86 -27.63 -14.59
CA ARG A 223 -5.10 -26.98 -14.12
C ARG A 223 -4.93 -25.48 -13.87
N THR A 224 -3.90 -24.87 -14.44
CA THR A 224 -3.68 -23.42 -14.45
C THR A 224 -3.88 -22.86 -15.85
N THR A 225 -3.76 -21.54 -16.02
CA THR A 225 -3.80 -20.91 -17.34
C THR A 225 -2.68 -21.48 -18.22
N PRO A 226 -2.96 -22.02 -19.41
CA PRO A 226 -1.92 -22.54 -20.30
C PRO A 226 -0.91 -21.47 -20.69
N LEU A 227 0.32 -21.90 -20.99
CA LEU A 227 1.52 -21.10 -21.25
C LEU A 227 2.00 -20.28 -20.05
N ASP A 228 1.08 -19.58 -19.40
CA ASP A 228 1.33 -18.64 -18.31
C ASP A 228 1.53 -19.33 -16.96
N GLY A 229 0.69 -20.31 -16.62
CA GLY A 229 0.76 -21.08 -15.38
C GLY A 229 0.17 -20.38 -14.15
N THR A 230 -0.32 -19.13 -14.31
CA THR A 230 -0.87 -18.30 -13.23
C THR A 230 -2.22 -18.80 -12.73
N TYR A 231 -2.44 -18.67 -11.42
CA TYR A 231 -3.76 -18.75 -10.78
C TYR A 231 -4.38 -17.35 -10.78
N TYR A 232 -5.35 -17.11 -11.67
CA TYR A 232 -6.11 -15.85 -11.68
C TYR A 232 -7.29 -15.92 -10.72
N LEU A 233 -7.23 -15.12 -9.65
CA LEU A 233 -8.33 -14.96 -8.71
C LEU A 233 -9.06 -13.66 -9.03
N THR A 234 -10.40 -13.71 -9.10
CA THR A 234 -11.24 -12.63 -9.64
C THR A 234 -12.55 -12.39 -8.88
N ALA A 235 -12.77 -13.12 -7.79
CA ALA A 235 -13.93 -12.91 -6.92
C ALA A 235 -13.53 -12.10 -5.69
N ASP A 236 -14.40 -11.15 -5.36
CA ASP A 236 -14.25 -10.30 -4.19
C ASP A 236 -14.82 -10.97 -2.94
N GLY A 237 -14.06 -10.89 -1.86
CA GLY A 237 -14.57 -10.99 -0.50
C GLY A 237 -14.99 -9.63 0.04
N THR A 238 -15.05 -9.54 1.37
CA THR A 238 -15.23 -8.28 2.12
C THR A 238 -14.31 -8.28 3.33
N ALA A 239 -14.14 -7.14 4.01
CA ALA A 239 -13.34 -7.07 5.23
C ALA A 239 -13.80 -8.06 6.31
N GLU A 240 -15.11 -8.23 6.47
CA GLU A 240 -15.72 -9.14 7.46
C GLU A 240 -15.83 -10.59 6.94
N ARG A 241 -15.85 -10.77 5.62
CA ARG A 241 -16.02 -12.06 4.96
C ARG A 241 -15.02 -12.21 3.81
N PRO A 242 -13.71 -12.35 4.11
CA PRO A 242 -12.72 -12.58 3.08
C PRO A 242 -12.91 -13.96 2.44
N ILE A 243 -12.46 -14.13 1.20
CA ILE A 243 -12.36 -15.46 0.58
C ILE A 243 -11.01 -16.04 0.99
N SER A 244 -11.04 -17.11 1.79
CA SER A 244 -9.84 -17.60 2.47
C SER A 244 -9.31 -18.88 1.85
N ILE A 245 -8.04 -18.91 1.48
CA ILE A 245 -7.29 -20.07 1.00
C ILE A 245 -6.26 -20.41 2.08
N VAL A 246 -6.51 -21.49 2.82
CA VAL A 246 -5.71 -21.81 4.02
C VAL A 246 -5.26 -23.26 4.02
N ALA A 247 -4.08 -23.52 4.59
CA ALA A 247 -3.62 -24.89 4.78
C ALA A 247 -4.54 -25.67 5.74
N ALA A 248 -4.69 -26.96 5.48
CA ALA A 248 -5.48 -27.88 6.30
C ALA A 248 -4.81 -28.23 7.64
N GLY A 249 -3.50 -27.97 7.77
CA GLY A 249 -2.72 -28.32 8.96
C GLY A 249 -2.28 -29.78 9.01
N ASP A 250 -2.36 -30.51 7.90
CA ASP A 250 -1.96 -31.92 7.77
C ASP A 250 -0.60 -32.12 7.08
N GLY A 251 0.16 -31.03 6.91
CA GLY A 251 1.49 -31.00 6.31
C GLY A 251 1.71 -29.73 5.48
N GLU A 252 2.83 -29.68 4.77
CA GLU A 252 3.18 -28.52 3.95
C GLU A 252 2.32 -28.45 2.68
N VAL A 253 1.82 -27.25 2.38
CA VAL A 253 1.09 -26.93 1.15
C VAL A 253 1.98 -26.07 0.27
N VAL A 254 2.39 -26.58 -0.89
CA VAL A 254 3.28 -25.84 -1.81
C VAL A 254 2.59 -25.58 -3.12
N PHE A 255 2.39 -24.31 -3.48
CA PHE A 255 2.10 -23.91 -4.86
C PHE A 255 3.41 -23.58 -5.56
N ASP A 256 3.75 -24.37 -6.57
CA ASP A 256 4.99 -24.23 -7.33
C ASP A 256 4.68 -23.73 -8.74
N GLY A 257 5.13 -22.52 -9.06
CA GLY A 257 4.87 -21.88 -10.35
C GLY A 257 5.65 -22.47 -11.52
N ASN A 258 6.55 -23.42 -11.26
CA ASN A 258 7.40 -24.05 -12.27
C ASN A 258 8.22 -23.03 -13.08
N GLY A 259 8.59 -21.89 -12.46
CA GLY A 259 9.28 -20.78 -13.10
C GLY A 259 8.37 -19.89 -13.95
N ASN A 260 7.10 -19.70 -13.57
CA ASN A 260 6.22 -18.77 -14.24
C ASN A 260 6.46 -17.32 -13.79
N TYR A 261 5.81 -16.36 -14.46
CA TYR A 261 5.93 -14.96 -14.10
C TYR A 261 5.20 -14.66 -12.79
N ALA A 262 3.86 -14.75 -12.76
CA ALA A 262 3.09 -14.55 -11.53
C ALA A 262 2.49 -15.88 -11.05
N LEU A 263 2.74 -16.30 -9.81
CA LEU A 263 2.07 -17.50 -9.29
C LEU A 263 0.57 -17.21 -9.10
N PHE A 264 0.25 -16.19 -8.31
CA PHE A 264 -1.11 -15.68 -8.13
C PHE A 264 -1.23 -14.27 -8.69
N ASP A 265 -2.25 -14.06 -9.52
CA ASP A 265 -2.71 -12.72 -9.87
C ASP A 265 -4.03 -12.47 -9.14
N VAL A 266 -3.99 -11.50 -8.23
CA VAL A 266 -5.14 -11.10 -7.39
C VAL A 266 -5.57 -9.67 -7.67
N ARG A 267 -5.09 -9.04 -8.76
CA ARG A 267 -5.38 -7.63 -9.08
C ARG A 267 -6.85 -7.31 -9.27
N ALA A 268 -7.70 -8.32 -9.43
CA ALA A 268 -9.15 -8.21 -9.59
C ALA A 268 -9.93 -8.94 -8.47
N ALA A 269 -9.29 -9.24 -7.34
CA ALA A 269 -9.91 -9.96 -6.23
C ALA A 269 -9.64 -9.26 -4.89
N ASP A 270 -10.60 -8.44 -4.46
CA ASP A 270 -10.56 -7.79 -3.16
C ASP A 270 -10.77 -8.79 -2.03
N TYR A 271 -10.10 -8.58 -0.90
CA TYR A 271 -10.19 -9.37 0.33
C TYR A 271 -9.93 -10.87 0.13
N THR A 272 -8.92 -11.18 -0.69
CA THR A 272 -8.32 -12.51 -0.74
C THR A 272 -7.45 -12.75 0.50
N TYR A 273 -7.59 -13.90 1.15
CA TYR A 273 -6.85 -14.26 2.35
C TYR A 273 -6.06 -15.55 2.13
N PHE A 274 -4.75 -15.51 2.34
CA PHE A 274 -3.87 -16.68 2.31
C PHE A 274 -3.27 -16.95 3.68
N GLU A 275 -3.25 -18.22 4.10
CA GLU A 275 -2.56 -18.60 5.33
C GLU A 275 -1.97 -20.02 5.30
N GLY A 276 -0.74 -20.16 5.78
CA GLY A 276 -0.08 -21.47 5.87
C GLY A 276 0.41 -22.00 4.53
N ILE A 277 0.62 -21.14 3.53
CA ILE A 277 0.92 -21.54 2.15
C ILE A 277 2.40 -21.31 1.84
N THR A 278 3.05 -22.28 1.19
CA THR A 278 4.36 -22.08 0.57
C THR A 278 4.17 -21.65 -0.90
N PHE A 279 4.60 -20.43 -1.22
CA PHE A 279 4.66 -19.88 -2.58
C PHE A 279 6.07 -20.06 -3.14
N ARG A 280 6.20 -20.80 -4.25
CA ARG A 280 7.52 -21.24 -4.72
C ARG A 280 7.73 -21.07 -6.21
N ASN A 281 8.96 -20.72 -6.58
CA ASN A 281 9.49 -20.86 -7.94
C ASN A 281 8.71 -20.06 -9.00
N SER A 282 8.57 -18.75 -8.76
CA SER A 282 7.92 -17.78 -9.67
C SER A 282 8.65 -16.44 -9.66
N GLU A 283 8.54 -15.64 -10.71
CA GLU A 283 9.14 -14.28 -10.67
C GLU A 283 8.42 -13.34 -9.72
N VAL A 284 7.11 -13.48 -9.56
CA VAL A 284 6.27 -12.78 -8.58
C VAL A 284 5.36 -13.83 -7.93
N ALA A 285 5.41 -13.98 -6.61
CA ALA A 285 4.51 -14.91 -5.94
C ALA A 285 3.05 -14.41 -5.93
N ILE A 286 2.84 -13.14 -5.56
CA ILE A 286 1.50 -12.54 -5.54
C ILE A 286 1.57 -11.17 -6.23
N LEU A 287 1.01 -11.09 -7.43
CA LEU A 287 0.80 -9.85 -8.15
C LEU A 287 -0.55 -9.24 -7.74
N ALA A 288 -0.50 -8.16 -6.95
CA ALA A 288 -1.66 -7.56 -6.32
C ALA A 288 -2.01 -6.17 -6.86
N GLY A 289 -1.12 -5.54 -7.64
CA GLY A 289 -1.42 -4.32 -8.39
C GLY A 289 -0.40 -4.01 -9.47
N THR A 290 -0.85 -3.33 -10.51
CA THR A 290 -0.02 -2.77 -11.57
C THR A 290 -0.47 -1.35 -11.89
N GLN A 291 0.46 -0.40 -11.80
CA GLN A 291 0.20 1.01 -12.09
C GLN A 291 -0.54 1.18 -13.42
N PHE A 292 -1.55 2.05 -13.44
CA PHE A 292 -2.41 2.34 -14.61
C PHE A 292 -3.22 1.17 -15.17
N ILE A 293 -3.22 0.00 -14.52
CA ILE A 293 -3.99 -1.16 -14.97
C ILE A 293 -5.08 -1.51 -13.95
N ALA A 294 -4.70 -2.04 -12.78
CA ALA A 294 -5.62 -2.55 -11.77
C ALA A 294 -4.84 -2.90 -10.49
N GLY A 295 -5.56 -3.11 -9.39
CA GLY A 295 -5.06 -3.73 -8.18
C GLY A 295 -6.19 -4.02 -7.20
N SER A 296 -5.82 -4.56 -6.04
CA SER A 296 -6.76 -5.13 -5.08
C SER A 296 -6.74 -4.42 -3.74
N LYS A 297 -7.75 -4.68 -2.93
CA LYS A 297 -7.89 -4.20 -1.55
C LYS A 297 -7.89 -5.38 -0.58
N GLY A 298 -7.42 -5.14 0.65
CA GLY A 298 -7.60 -6.09 1.75
C GLY A 298 -6.91 -7.45 1.60
N LEU A 299 -5.93 -7.59 0.70
CA LEU A 299 -5.12 -8.81 0.58
C LEU A 299 -4.50 -9.14 1.94
N THR A 300 -4.73 -10.37 2.41
CA THR A 300 -4.11 -10.90 3.62
C THR A 300 -3.20 -12.07 3.28
N VAL A 301 -1.98 -12.06 3.80
CA VAL A 301 -1.03 -13.18 3.71
C VAL A 301 -0.37 -13.39 5.06
N LYS A 302 -0.62 -14.55 5.66
CA LYS A 302 -0.18 -14.85 7.02
C LYS A 302 0.52 -16.19 7.11
N ARG A 303 1.50 -16.32 8.01
CA ARG A 303 2.11 -17.62 8.36
C ARG A 303 2.49 -18.45 7.13
N SER A 304 2.98 -17.78 6.10
CA SER A 304 3.25 -18.35 4.78
C SER A 304 4.74 -18.23 4.46
N THR A 305 5.21 -19.08 3.56
CA THR A 305 6.61 -19.11 3.14
C THR A 305 6.71 -18.72 1.68
N PHE A 306 7.66 -17.85 1.35
CA PHE A 306 8.00 -17.44 0.00
C PHE A 306 9.42 -17.88 -0.26
N GLU A 307 9.60 -18.85 -1.17
CA GLU A 307 10.93 -19.38 -1.46
C GLU A 307 11.23 -19.41 -2.96
N ARG A 308 12.45 -19.03 -3.31
CA ARG A 308 12.90 -18.98 -4.70
C ARG A 308 11.98 -18.12 -5.57
N VAL A 309 11.64 -16.92 -5.10
CA VAL A 309 10.78 -15.97 -5.83
C VAL A 309 11.54 -14.70 -6.20
N GLY A 310 11.24 -14.11 -7.36
CA GLY A 310 11.83 -12.83 -7.77
C GLY A 310 11.29 -11.66 -6.93
N ALA A 311 9.99 -11.67 -6.68
CA ALA A 311 9.29 -10.81 -5.74
C ALA A 311 8.24 -11.59 -4.96
N GLY A 312 8.00 -11.22 -3.70
CA GLY A 312 7.01 -11.86 -2.84
C GLY A 312 5.60 -11.31 -3.10
N VAL A 313 5.22 -10.25 -2.39
CA VAL A 313 3.95 -9.53 -2.61
C VAL A 313 4.24 -8.22 -3.34
N PHE A 314 3.63 -8.02 -4.50
CA PHE A 314 3.92 -6.87 -5.35
C PHE A 314 2.66 -6.09 -5.71
N THR A 315 2.66 -4.81 -5.35
CA THR A 315 1.77 -3.81 -5.97
C THR A 315 2.51 -2.49 -6.17
N ASN A 316 2.26 -1.88 -7.32
CA ASN A 316 2.59 -0.48 -7.61
C ASN A 316 1.37 0.29 -8.13
N TRP A 317 0.17 -0.10 -7.70
CA TRP A 317 -1.07 0.61 -8.02
C TRP A 317 -1.60 1.33 -6.80
N SER A 318 -1.76 2.65 -6.90
CA SER A 318 -2.19 3.59 -5.84
C SER A 318 -3.53 3.25 -5.21
N GLY A 319 -4.44 2.66 -5.99
CA GLY A 319 -5.74 2.21 -5.50
C GLY A 319 -5.67 0.93 -4.66
N SER A 320 -4.51 0.28 -4.59
CA SER A 320 -4.34 -0.88 -3.70
C SER A 320 -4.34 -0.39 -2.27
N SER A 321 -5.03 -1.09 -1.38
CA SER A 321 -5.16 -0.58 -0.01
C SER A 321 -5.42 -1.69 0.99
N GLY A 322 -5.08 -1.42 2.25
CA GLY A 322 -5.54 -2.24 3.36
C GLY A 322 -4.89 -3.62 3.46
N PHE A 323 -3.73 -3.87 2.86
CA PHE A 323 -3.10 -5.20 2.94
C PHE A 323 -2.68 -5.56 4.37
N TYR A 324 -2.59 -6.87 4.64
CA TYR A 324 -2.06 -7.42 5.88
C TYR A 324 -1.09 -8.56 5.58
N ILE A 325 0.21 -8.28 5.69
CA ILE A 325 1.28 -9.22 5.36
C ILE A 325 2.08 -9.45 6.64
N ALA A 326 1.77 -10.54 7.36
CA ALA A 326 2.37 -10.76 8.67
C ALA A 326 2.78 -12.21 8.96
N ASP A 327 3.78 -12.36 9.83
CA ASP A 327 4.27 -13.66 10.29
C ASP A 327 4.74 -14.59 9.16
N ASN A 328 5.24 -14.03 8.05
CA ASN A 328 5.70 -14.80 6.90
C ASN A 328 7.23 -14.92 6.87
N GLU A 329 7.72 -15.92 6.14
CA GLU A 329 9.13 -16.10 5.83
C GLU A 329 9.37 -15.87 4.34
N PHE A 330 10.24 -14.92 4.00
CA PHE A 330 10.64 -14.62 2.63
C PHE A 330 12.12 -14.92 2.43
N ILE A 331 12.42 -15.94 1.62
CA ILE A 331 13.79 -16.32 1.24
C ILE A 331 13.94 -16.14 -0.27
N GLY A 332 14.70 -15.12 -0.66
CA GLY A 332 15.00 -14.80 -2.05
C GLY A 332 16.05 -15.74 -2.66
N ARG A 333 16.52 -15.37 -3.84
CA ARG A 333 17.47 -16.12 -4.67
C ARG A 333 18.84 -15.45 -4.72
N ASN A 334 19.01 -14.29 -4.09
CA ASN A 334 20.30 -13.61 -4.12
C ASN A 334 21.33 -14.37 -3.28
N ASP A 335 22.60 -14.07 -3.52
CA ASP A 335 23.70 -14.64 -2.77
C ASP A 335 23.66 -14.13 -1.31
N PRO A 336 23.49 -15.01 -0.31
CA PRO A 336 23.42 -14.60 1.09
C PRO A 336 24.76 -14.15 1.67
N ASN A 337 25.87 -14.43 0.99
CA ASN A 337 27.22 -14.17 1.53
C ASN A 337 27.81 -12.83 1.06
N HIS A 338 27.22 -12.20 0.03
CA HIS A 338 27.81 -11.02 -0.60
C HIS A 338 26.82 -9.85 -0.69
N LEU A 339 27.26 -8.67 -0.26
CA LEU A 339 26.49 -7.45 -0.45
C LEU A 339 26.49 -7.03 -1.93
N ILE A 340 25.30 -6.86 -2.48
CA ILE A 340 25.07 -6.49 -3.88
C ILE A 340 24.71 -5.00 -3.95
N GLY A 341 25.55 -4.20 -4.60
CA GLY A 341 25.25 -2.81 -4.92
C GLY A 341 25.14 -2.55 -6.41
N TRP A 342 24.37 -1.52 -6.77
CA TRP A 342 23.90 -1.31 -8.14
C TRP A 342 24.86 -0.53 -9.04
N ALA A 343 25.58 0.46 -8.51
CA ALA A 343 26.34 1.38 -9.36
C ALA A 343 27.50 2.07 -8.64
N GLY A 344 28.52 2.41 -9.42
CA GLY A 344 29.67 3.19 -8.99
C GLY A 344 30.94 2.36 -8.83
N ASP A 345 32.08 3.04 -8.95
CA ASP A 345 33.43 2.46 -8.87
C ASP A 345 33.66 1.67 -7.58
N MET A 346 32.93 2.03 -6.52
CA MET A 346 32.93 1.34 -5.23
C MET A 346 32.58 -0.15 -5.35
N TRP A 347 31.70 -0.56 -6.26
CA TRP A 347 31.27 -1.96 -6.36
C TRP A 347 32.14 -2.79 -7.32
N ILE A 348 32.76 -2.14 -8.31
CA ILE A 348 33.62 -2.81 -9.30
C ILE A 348 34.81 -3.50 -8.62
N LYS A 349 35.35 -2.92 -7.54
CA LYS A 349 36.50 -3.50 -6.82
C LYS A 349 36.22 -4.85 -6.16
N PHE A 350 34.94 -5.22 -5.98
CA PHE A 350 34.56 -6.53 -5.44
C PHE A 350 34.41 -7.61 -6.50
N ARG A 351 34.64 -7.28 -7.78
CA ARG A 351 34.60 -8.26 -8.88
C ARG A 351 35.55 -9.43 -8.60
N GLY A 352 34.99 -10.63 -8.42
CA GLY A 352 35.74 -11.86 -8.18
C GLY A 352 36.32 -12.00 -6.78
N VAL A 353 36.14 -11.02 -5.88
CA VAL A 353 36.51 -11.14 -4.47
C VAL A 353 35.62 -12.23 -3.86
N GLU A 354 36.23 -13.26 -3.28
CA GLU A 354 35.52 -14.39 -2.67
C GLU A 354 34.50 -15.10 -3.60
N GLY A 355 34.72 -15.00 -4.91
CA GLY A 355 33.82 -15.59 -5.91
C GLY A 355 32.60 -14.74 -6.26
N GLN A 356 32.52 -13.50 -5.75
CA GLN A 356 31.43 -12.58 -6.06
C GLN A 356 31.30 -12.32 -7.56
N ILE A 357 30.12 -12.61 -8.10
CA ILE A 357 29.76 -12.39 -9.51
C ILE A 357 29.56 -10.88 -9.75
N PHE A 358 30.16 -10.34 -10.81
CA PHE A 358 29.99 -8.93 -11.20
C PHE A 358 29.79 -8.76 -12.72
N PRO A 359 28.82 -7.97 -13.20
CA PRO A 359 27.79 -7.30 -12.39
C PRO A 359 26.92 -8.32 -11.64
N PRO A 360 26.44 -7.97 -10.43
CA PRO A 360 25.64 -8.89 -9.64
C PRO A 360 24.34 -9.23 -10.35
N VAL A 361 23.93 -10.49 -10.28
CA VAL A 361 22.64 -10.93 -10.81
C VAL A 361 21.57 -10.58 -9.78
N MET A 362 20.56 -9.81 -10.19
CA MET A 362 19.37 -9.57 -9.38
C MET A 362 18.41 -10.76 -9.54
N SER A 363 18.70 -11.84 -8.81
CA SER A 363 17.90 -13.06 -8.84
C SER A 363 16.57 -12.89 -8.10
N SER A 364 16.56 -12.04 -7.07
CA SER A 364 15.38 -11.57 -6.35
C SER A 364 15.44 -10.07 -6.14
N TYR A 365 14.41 -9.38 -6.62
CA TYR A 365 14.27 -7.94 -6.56
C TYR A 365 13.73 -7.49 -5.20
N VAL A 366 12.47 -7.80 -4.86
CA VAL A 366 11.81 -7.21 -3.67
C VAL A 366 10.87 -8.18 -2.97
N ALA A 367 11.01 -8.38 -1.66
CA ALA A 367 10.11 -9.28 -0.93
C ALA A 367 8.69 -8.71 -0.83
N VAL A 368 8.55 -7.45 -0.40
CA VAL A 368 7.25 -6.76 -0.32
C VAL A 368 7.35 -5.39 -0.96
N LYS A 369 6.58 -5.15 -2.02
CA LYS A 369 6.44 -3.83 -2.65
C LYS A 369 4.99 -3.36 -2.58
N LEU A 370 4.79 -2.14 -2.06
CA LEU A 370 3.46 -1.58 -1.78
C LEU A 370 3.29 -0.18 -2.37
N TYR A 371 2.07 0.13 -2.82
CA TYR A 371 1.62 1.48 -3.14
C TYR A 371 0.16 1.62 -2.73
N GLY A 372 -0.20 2.78 -2.19
CA GLY A 372 -1.52 3.07 -1.64
C GLY A 372 -1.58 2.97 -0.11
N PRO A 373 -2.76 3.24 0.49
CA PRO A 373 -2.89 3.48 1.93
C PRO A 373 -3.26 2.24 2.76
N GLY A 374 -3.03 2.32 4.07
CA GLY A 374 -3.59 1.39 5.07
C GLY A 374 -2.98 -0.01 5.09
N HIS A 375 -1.84 -0.24 4.43
CA HIS A 375 -1.15 -1.53 4.47
C HIS A 375 -0.47 -1.77 5.83
N VAL A 376 -0.34 -3.05 6.20
CA VAL A 376 0.40 -3.52 7.36
C VAL A 376 1.37 -4.60 6.95
N VAL A 377 2.64 -4.42 7.30
CA VAL A 377 3.71 -5.42 7.15
C VAL A 377 4.35 -5.62 8.52
N ALA A 378 4.17 -6.79 9.14
CA ALA A 378 4.55 -7.00 10.53
C ALA A 378 5.14 -8.40 10.77
N HIS A 379 6.15 -8.52 11.64
CA HIS A 379 6.68 -9.82 12.11
C HIS A 379 7.13 -10.80 11.00
N ASN A 380 7.52 -10.31 9.82
CA ASN A 380 8.05 -11.15 8.76
C ASN A 380 9.56 -11.34 8.91
N TYR A 381 10.05 -12.53 8.58
CA TYR A 381 11.47 -12.78 8.32
C TYR A 381 11.73 -12.57 6.82
N ILE A 382 12.73 -11.77 6.46
CA ILE A 382 13.06 -11.46 5.06
C ILE A 382 14.58 -11.57 4.87
N ALA A 383 15.00 -12.41 3.92
CA ALA A 383 16.40 -12.61 3.56
C ALA A 383 16.57 -12.78 2.04
N ASP A 384 17.76 -12.46 1.54
CA ASP A 384 18.21 -12.76 0.17
C ASP A 384 17.43 -12.06 -0.96
N PHE A 385 16.85 -10.90 -0.67
CA PHE A 385 16.30 -9.96 -1.65
C PHE A 385 17.23 -8.74 -1.81
N HIS A 386 17.07 -8.00 -2.91
CA HIS A 386 17.73 -6.70 -3.01
C HIS A 386 17.07 -5.69 -2.06
N ASP A 387 15.75 -5.55 -2.17
CA ASP A 387 14.93 -4.78 -1.23
C ASP A 387 14.09 -5.72 -0.36
N GLY A 388 14.13 -5.55 0.95
CA GLY A 388 13.23 -6.29 1.85
C GLY A 388 11.79 -5.77 1.74
N ILE A 389 11.59 -4.51 2.10
CA ILE A 389 10.29 -3.82 2.03
C ILE A 389 10.51 -2.52 1.28
N ASN A 390 9.71 -2.31 0.23
CA ASN A 390 9.76 -1.13 -0.62
C ASN A 390 8.37 -0.48 -0.68
N VAL A 391 8.31 0.83 -0.49
CA VAL A 391 7.13 1.64 -0.80
C VAL A 391 7.38 2.27 -2.16
N GLU A 392 6.43 2.17 -3.09
CA GLU A 392 6.57 2.72 -4.43
C GLU A 392 6.76 4.24 -4.36
N THR A 393 7.93 4.71 -4.81
CA THR A 393 8.35 6.12 -4.71
C THR A 393 8.16 6.89 -6.01
N TYR A 394 7.75 6.22 -7.10
CA TYR A 394 7.66 6.81 -8.44
C TYR A 394 6.22 7.07 -8.92
N GLY A 395 5.22 6.81 -8.08
CA GLY A 395 3.84 7.10 -8.41
C GLY A 395 3.52 8.57 -8.19
N ASN A 396 3.06 9.28 -9.22
CA ASN A 396 2.27 10.46 -8.94
C ASN A 396 0.96 10.04 -8.26
N PRO A 397 0.39 10.88 -7.37
CA PRO A 397 -0.93 10.63 -6.81
C PRO A 397 -1.97 10.43 -7.91
N ASP A 398 -3.00 9.62 -7.64
CA ASP A 398 -4.10 9.45 -8.60
C ASP A 398 -4.73 10.79 -8.99
N GLY A 399 -5.04 10.95 -10.28
CA GLY A 399 -5.58 12.20 -10.83
C GLY A 399 -4.54 13.25 -11.25
N SER A 400 -3.26 13.02 -10.95
CA SER A 400 -2.17 13.77 -11.58
C SER A 400 -2.01 13.43 -13.07
N VAL A 401 -1.47 14.38 -13.83
CA VAL A 401 -1.12 14.19 -15.23
C VAL A 401 0.38 14.29 -15.40
N ALA A 402 0.93 13.63 -16.42
CA ALA A 402 2.32 13.84 -16.78
C ALA A 402 2.54 15.32 -17.13
N SER A 403 3.56 15.94 -16.56
CA SER A 403 3.99 17.29 -16.90
C SER A 403 5.52 17.35 -16.98
N GLY A 404 6.03 18.31 -17.76
CA GLY A 404 7.47 18.48 -17.98
C GLY A 404 7.76 19.16 -19.32
N PRO A 405 9.02 19.53 -19.61
CA PRO A 405 9.37 20.17 -20.86
C PRO A 405 9.02 19.29 -22.08
N GLY A 406 8.06 19.73 -22.89
CA GLY A 406 7.66 19.05 -24.13
C GLY A 406 6.52 18.03 -23.99
N ILE A 407 5.88 17.96 -22.81
CA ILE A 407 4.56 17.37 -22.57
C ILE A 407 3.61 18.54 -22.33
#